data_AF-X1SVH9-F1
#
_entry.id   AF-X1SVH9-F1
#
_cell.length_a   1.000
_cell.length_b   1.000
_cell.length_c   1.000
_cell.angle_alpha   90.00
_cell.angle_beta   90.00
_cell.angle_gamma   90.00
#
_symmetry.space_group_name_H-M   'P 1'
#
loop_
_entity.id
_entity.type
_entity.pdbx_description
1 polymer ?
#
loop_
_entity_poly.entity_id
_entity_poly.type
_entity_poly.pdbx_seq_one_letter_code
_entity_poly.pdbx_strand_id
1 'polypeptide(L)'
;MQQTSSSVRIGWIVMFIMGIYLAVLGLMSVFAYETTMTTSFRIYVGQSWSDFVANSPKPAEMMTMISRLTGANLIGIGIFIVMMAWNAYRKAQRWSWYTALFA
;
A
#
# COMPACT_ATOMS: atom_id res chain seq x y z
N MET A 1 -36.66 2.18 -1.36
CA MET A 1 -35.66 1.41 -2.14
C MET A 1 -34.82 2.41 -2.92
N GLN A 2 -33.60 2.71 -2.45
CA GLN A 2 -32.73 3.71 -3.08
C GLN A 2 -32.20 3.18 -4.41
N GLN A 3 -32.53 3.87 -5.51
CA GLN A 3 -31.91 3.67 -6.82
C GLN A 3 -30.41 3.93 -6.67
N THR A 4 -29.60 2.88 -6.73
CA THR A 4 -28.15 3.03 -6.85
C THR A 4 -27.87 3.45 -8.28
N SER A 5 -27.53 4.73 -8.49
CA SER A 5 -27.04 5.18 -9.79
C SER A 5 -25.80 4.34 -10.16
N SER A 6 -25.69 3.92 -11.42
CA SER A 6 -24.62 3.04 -11.90
C SER A 6 -23.22 3.55 -11.55
N SER A 7 -23.06 4.87 -11.42
CA SER A 7 -21.83 5.56 -11.02
C SER A 7 -21.39 5.25 -9.58
N VAL A 8 -22.31 5.19 -8.62
CA VAL A 8 -21.99 4.82 -7.22
C VAL A 8 -21.53 3.36 -7.17
N ARG A 9 -22.13 2.50 -8.00
CA ARG A 9 -21.77 1.09 -8.12
C ARG A 9 -20.35 0.90 -8.67
N ILE A 10 -19.92 1.72 -9.63
CA ILE A 10 -18.57 1.65 -10.20
C ILE A 10 -17.54 2.21 -9.21
N GLY A 11 -17.86 3.33 -8.55
CA GLY A 11 -16.94 3.98 -7.61
C GLY A 11 -16.52 3.09 -6.43
N TRP A 12 -17.47 2.36 -5.82
CA TRP A 12 -17.10 1.49 -4.69
C TRP A 12 -16.25 0.29 -5.12
N ILE A 13 -16.47 -0.25 -6.32
CA ILE A 13 -15.66 -1.35 -6.86
C ILE A 13 -14.23 -0.88 -7.10
N VAL A 14 -14.06 0.28 -7.72
CA VAL A 14 -12.72 0.87 -7.97
C VAL A 14 -12.00 1.13 -6.65
N MET A 15 -12.67 1.71 -5.65
CA MET A 15 -12.10 1.97 -4.33
C MET A 15 -11.72 0.67 -3.60
N PHE A 16 -12.57 -0.36 -3.71
CA PHE A 16 -12.30 -1.67 -3.12
C PHE A 16 -11.09 -2.35 -3.76
N ILE A 17 -10.99 -2.32 -5.10
CA ILE A 17 -9.83 -2.83 -5.84
C ILE A 17 -8.57 -2.06 -5.45
N MET A 18 -8.63 -0.74 -5.36
CA MET A 18 -7.49 0.10 -4.99
C MET A 18 -7.01 -0.19 -3.56
N GLY A 19 -7.92 -0.35 -2.60
CA GLY A 19 -7.57 -0.72 -1.23
C GLY A 19 -6.93 -2.10 -1.13
N ILE A 20 -7.44 -3.09 -1.87
CA ILE A 20 -6.81 -4.42 -1.95
C ILE A 20 -5.42 -4.32 -2.59
N TYR A 21 -5.28 -3.57 -3.68
CA TYR A 21 -4.01 -3.38 -4.36
C TYR A 21 -2.94 -2.78 -3.43
N LEU A 22 -3.30 -1.73 -2.68
CA LEU A 22 -2.40 -1.12 -1.68
C LEU A 22 -2.05 -2.09 -0.55
N ALA A 23 -3.00 -2.89 -0.08
CA ALA A 23 -2.75 -3.90 0.94
C ALA A 23 -1.77 -4.98 0.44
N VAL A 24 -1.91 -5.43 -0.82
CA VAL A 24 -0.99 -6.41 -1.44
C VAL A 24 0.40 -5.81 -1.61
N LEU A 25 0.52 -4.57 -2.09
CA LEU A 25 1.81 -3.89 -2.20
C LEU A 25 2.49 -3.70 -0.84
N GLY A 26 1.71 -3.34 0.18
CA GLY A 26 2.21 -3.25 1.55
C GLY A 26 2.70 -4.61 2.07
N LEU A 27 1.96 -5.69 1.80
CA LEU A 27 2.37 -7.06 2.14
C LEU A 27 3.69 -7.44 1.46
N MET A 28 3.81 -7.16 0.16
CA MET A 28 5.05 -7.40 -0.59
C MET A 28 6.22 -6.58 -0.02
N SER A 29 5.97 -5.36 0.42
CA SER A 29 7.01 -4.51 1.02
C SER A 29 7.49 -5.03 2.39
N VAL A 30 6.61 -5.68 3.16
CA VAL A 30 6.97 -6.28 4.46
C VAL A 30 7.70 -7.61 4.30
N PHE A 31 7.18 -8.50 3.44
CA PHE A 31 7.64 -9.90 3.36
C PHE A 31 8.59 -10.18 2.18
N ALA A 32 8.50 -9.41 1.10
CA ALA A 32 9.26 -9.60 -0.13
C ALA A 32 10.23 -8.43 -0.37
N TYR A 33 10.71 -7.79 0.71
CA TYR A 33 11.65 -6.68 0.63
C TYR A 33 12.91 -7.04 -0.15
N GLU A 34 13.52 -8.18 0.17
CA GLU A 34 14.77 -8.59 -0.49
C GLU A 34 14.58 -8.83 -1.99
N THR A 35 13.49 -9.48 -2.41
CA THR A 35 13.25 -9.76 -3.83
C THR A 35 12.87 -8.50 -4.62
N THR A 36 12.13 -7.58 -4.01
CA THR A 36 11.62 -6.38 -4.68
C THR A 36 12.68 -5.26 -4.73
N MET A 37 13.48 -5.12 -3.68
CA MET A 37 14.46 -4.03 -3.59
C MET A 37 15.85 -4.38 -4.10
N THR A 38 16.26 -5.66 -4.12
CA THR A 38 17.59 -6.06 -4.65
C THR A 38 17.85 -5.55 -6.07
N THR A 39 16.86 -5.66 -6.95
CA THR A 39 16.97 -5.22 -8.34
C THR A 39 17.08 -3.69 -8.43
N SER A 40 16.18 -2.98 -7.77
CA SER A 40 16.17 -1.52 -7.74
C SER A 40 17.45 -0.96 -7.10
N PHE A 41 17.87 -1.54 -5.98
CA PHE A 41 19.09 -1.16 -5.28
C PHE A 41 20.33 -1.33 -6.15
N ARG A 42 20.44 -2.44 -6.87
CA ARG A 42 21.55 -2.67 -7.81
C ARG A 42 21.57 -1.62 -8.93
N ILE A 43 20.41 -1.25 -9.47
CA ILE A 43 20.31 -0.23 -10.52
C ILE A 43 20.75 1.15 -10.00
N TYR A 44 20.33 1.53 -8.79
CA TYR A 44 20.62 2.87 -8.25
C TYR A 44 22.01 3.00 -7.63
N VAL A 45 22.49 1.98 -6.93
CA VAL A 45 23.73 2.02 -6.14
C VAL A 45 24.90 1.36 -6.87
N GLY A 46 24.61 0.54 -7.89
CA GLY A 46 25.63 -0.16 -8.69
C GLY A 46 26.25 -1.38 -8.00
N GLN A 47 25.91 -1.65 -6.73
CA GLN A 47 26.37 -2.81 -5.97
C GLN A 47 25.22 -3.77 -5.64
N SER A 48 25.53 -5.04 -5.37
CA SER A 48 24.52 -5.99 -4.94
C SER A 48 24.06 -5.69 -3.51
N TRP A 49 22.79 -5.98 -3.21
CA TRP A 49 22.27 -5.83 -1.85
C TRP A 49 23.02 -6.69 -0.84
N SER A 50 23.41 -7.91 -1.23
CA SER A 50 24.18 -8.82 -0.38
C SER A 50 25.55 -8.27 0.00
N ASP A 51 26.26 -7.63 -0.94
CA ASP A 51 27.56 -7.02 -0.65
C ASP A 51 27.40 -5.80 0.27
N PHE A 52 26.32 -5.03 0.09
CA PHE A 52 26.00 -3.90 0.95
C PHE A 52 25.69 -4.34 2.40
N VAL A 53 24.89 -5.39 2.57
CA VAL A 53 24.58 -5.96 3.90
C VAL A 53 25.86 -6.45 4.60
N ALA A 54 26.75 -7.10 3.85
CA ALA A 54 28.02 -7.61 4.38
C ALA A 54 28.97 -6.47 4.80
N ASN A 55 29.06 -5.41 4.01
CA ASN A 55 29.97 -4.28 4.27
C ASN A 55 29.40 -3.24 5.25
N SER A 56 28.08 -3.15 5.39
CA SER A 56 27.40 -2.09 6.14
C SER A 56 26.10 -2.59 6.78
N PRO A 57 26.19 -3.41 7.85
CA PRO A 57 25.04 -4.07 8.46
C PRO A 57 24.05 -3.09 9.12
N LYS A 58 24.55 -2.05 9.81
CA LYS A 58 23.68 -1.05 10.47
C LYS A 58 22.79 -0.27 9.48
N PRO A 59 23.33 0.32 8.39
CA PRO A 59 22.49 0.93 7.35
C PRO A 59 21.49 -0.04 6.72
N ALA A 60 21.90 -1.29 6.46
CA ALA A 60 21.04 -2.30 5.85
C ALA A 60 19.85 -2.67 6.76
N GLU A 61 20.08 -2.81 8.07
CA GLU A 61 19.00 -3.01 9.05
C GLU A 61 18.03 -1.84 9.07
N MET A 62 18.54 -0.60 9.06
CA MET A 62 17.70 0.59 9.05
C MET A 62 16.83 0.68 7.79
N MET A 63 17.40 0.40 6.61
CA MET A 63 16.65 0.38 5.35
C MET A 63 15.56 -0.71 5.34
N THR A 64 15.89 -1.89 5.88
CA THR A 64 14.92 -2.99 6.02
C THR A 64 13.79 -2.61 6.98
N MET A 65 14.12 -1.97 8.11
CA MET A 65 13.15 -1.52 9.10
C MET A 65 12.22 -0.45 8.53
N ILE A 66 12.76 0.57 7.84
CA ILE A 66 11.97 1.62 7.19
C ILE A 66 11.01 1.00 6.18
N SER A 67 11.50 0.07 5.36
CA SER A 67 10.67 -0.56 4.31
C SER A 67 9.53 -1.40 4.89
N ARG A 68 9.80 -2.14 5.98
CA ARG A 68 8.74 -2.85 6.72
C ARG A 68 7.73 -1.89 7.34
N LEU A 69 8.18 -0.76 7.88
CA LEU A 69 7.31 0.25 8.47
C LEU A 69 6.42 0.91 7.42
N THR A 70 6.98 1.25 6.26
CA THR A 70 6.24 1.75 5.09
C THR A 70 5.25 0.72 4.58
N GLY A 71 5.65 -0.56 4.47
CA GLY A 71 4.77 -1.64 4.08
C GLY A 71 3.61 -1.86 5.06
N ALA A 72 3.88 -1.82 6.36
CA ALA A 72 2.85 -1.89 7.41
C ALA A 72 1.87 -0.71 7.34
N ASN A 73 2.36 0.50 7.06
CA ASN A 73 1.52 1.68 6.86
C ASN A 73 0.61 1.52 5.62
N LEU A 74 1.17 1.06 4.49
CA LEU A 74 0.40 0.76 3.28
C LEU A 74 -0.69 -0.30 3.50
N ILE A 75 -0.42 -1.33 4.29
CA ILE A 75 -1.43 -2.32 4.69
C ILE A 75 -2.55 -1.63 5.48
N GLY A 76 -2.20 -0.79 6.46
CA GLY A 76 -3.17 -0.02 7.24
C GLY A 76 -4.06 0.88 6.37
N ILE A 77 -3.47 1.64 5.45
CA ILE A 77 -4.19 2.49 4.49
C ILE A 77 -5.09 1.65 3.59
N GLY A 78 -4.58 0.53 3.04
CA GLY A 78 -5.35 -0.37 2.19
C GLY A 78 -6.58 -0.94 2.90
N ILE A 79 -6.41 -1.43 4.13
CA ILE A 79 -7.53 -1.92 4.96
C ILE A 79 -8.54 -0.79 5.23
N PHE A 80 -8.07 0.41 5.57
CA PHE A 80 -8.93 1.55 5.83
C PHE A 80 -9.76 1.94 4.60
N ILE A 81 -9.16 1.96 3.42
CA ILE A 81 -9.83 2.20 2.13
C ILE A 81 -10.86 1.10 1.86
N VAL A 82 -10.54 -0.17 2.09
CA VAL A 82 -11.48 -1.29 1.95
C VAL A 82 -12.68 -1.13 2.90
N MET A 83 -12.43 -0.79 4.16
CA MET A 83 -13.48 -0.55 5.15
C MET A 83 -14.37 0.66 4.76
N MET A 84 -13.79 1.72 4.22
CA MET A 84 -14.54 2.87 3.70
C MET A 84 -15.37 2.51 2.47
N ALA A 85 -14.82 1.78 1.51
CA ALA A 85 -15.55 1.29 0.35
C ALA A 85 -16.74 0.41 0.78
N TRP A 86 -16.57 -0.40 1.83
CA TRP A 86 -17.61 -1.26 2.35
C TRP A 86 -18.72 -0.49 3.10
N ASN A 87 -18.35 0.43 4.00
CA ASN A 87 -19.30 1.12 4.89
C ASN A 87 -19.88 2.41 4.32
N ALA A 88 -19.06 3.22 3.64
CA ALA A 88 -19.39 4.61 3.34
C ALA A 88 -20.00 4.78 1.94
N TYR A 89 -19.57 3.97 0.96
CA TYR A 89 -20.16 3.94 -0.38
C TYR A 89 -21.56 3.29 -0.41
N ARG A 90 -21.82 2.25 0.40
CA ARG A 90 -23.19 1.70 0.56
C ARG A 90 -24.17 2.71 1.16
N LYS A 91 -23.68 3.68 1.94
CA LYS A 91 -24.50 4.70 2.60
C LYS A 91 -24.47 6.07 1.92
N ALA A 92 -23.78 6.21 0.79
CA ALA A 92 -23.66 7.46 0.01
C ALA A 92 -23.31 8.70 0.87
N GLN A 93 -22.43 8.55 1.86
CA GLN A 93 -22.03 9.67 2.70
C GLN A 93 -21.00 10.54 1.97
N ARG A 94 -21.29 11.84 1.79
CA ARG A 94 -20.44 12.80 1.05
C ARG A 94 -18.99 12.89 1.56
N TRP A 95 -18.73 12.47 2.80
CA TRP A 95 -17.43 12.57 3.46
C TRP A 95 -16.40 11.57 2.98
N SER A 96 -16.81 10.48 2.33
CA SER A 96 -15.92 9.39 1.87
C SER A 96 -14.92 9.82 0.81
N TRP A 97 -15.25 10.86 0.03
CA TRP A 97 -14.36 11.42 -0.98
C TRP A 97 -13.25 12.28 -0.38
N TYR A 98 -13.54 13.01 0.69
CA TYR A 98 -12.54 13.87 1.34
C TYR A 98 -11.45 13.03 1.99
N THR A 99 -11.81 11.95 2.67
CA THR A 99 -10.82 11.04 3.28
C THR A 99 -9.97 10.30 2.25
N ALA A 100 -10.50 10.04 1.05
CA ALA A 100 -9.72 9.46 -0.05
C ALA A 100 -8.75 10.43 -0.71
N LEU A 101 -9.01 11.74 -0.64
CA LEU A 101 -8.14 12.79 -1.17
C LEU A 101 -6.99 13.15 -0.22
N PHE A 102 -7.14 12.86 1.07
CA PHE A 102 -6.15 13.16 2.12
C PHE A 102 -5.36 11.94 2.59
N ALA A 103 -5.69 10.73 2.12
CA ALA A 103 -4.94 9.49 2.36
C ALA A 103 -3.97 9.22 1.22
#